data_AF-A0A955YHP9-F1
#
_entry.id   AF-A0A955YHP9-F1
#
_cell.length_a   1.000
_cell.length_b   1.000
_cell.length_c   1.000
_cell.angle_alpha   90.00
_cell.angle_beta   90.00
_cell.angle_gamma   90.00
#
_symmetry.space_group_name_H-M   'P 1'
#
loop_
_entity.id
_entity.type
_entity.pdbx_description
1 polymer ?
#
loop_
_entity_poly.entity_id
_entity_poly.type
_entity_poly.pdbx_seq_one_letter_code
_entity_poly.pdbx_strand_id
1 'polypeptide(L)'
;MKPNVPTAPHSPTRVSPRDIAKASYGRDFGWFMERDGVVIGQLTDWRFEDMFWCSYAVEPLGDTEEQRRVVYDPSTWQAYPLTFRNRVTGDVATDAIASGTPSEGQPRVNMRFLYLRPQLSWYERLQLWWWTHRRTRER
;
A
#
# COMPACT_ATOMS: atom_id res chain seq x y z
N MET A 1 -25.46 -19.78 4.60
CA MET A 1 -24.45 -19.41 3.58
C MET A 1 -23.27 -18.81 4.31
N LYS A 2 -22.06 -19.38 4.18
CA LYS A 2 -20.84 -18.75 4.70
C LYS A 2 -20.33 -17.78 3.63
N PRO A 3 -20.00 -16.51 3.95
CA PRO A 3 -19.42 -15.60 2.98
C PRO A 3 -18.09 -16.19 2.50
N ASN A 4 -17.92 -16.26 1.18
CA ASN A 4 -16.67 -16.64 0.54
C ASN A 4 -15.68 -15.48 0.73
N VAL A 5 -15.06 -15.41 1.91
CA VAL A 5 -14.02 -14.42 2.17
C VAL A 5 -12.80 -14.82 1.33
N PRO A 6 -12.29 -13.96 0.44
CA PRO A 6 -11.08 -14.25 -0.29
C PRO A 6 -9.96 -14.48 0.71
N THR A 7 -9.56 -15.74 0.86
CA THR A 7 -8.38 -16.11 1.62
C THR A 7 -7.20 -15.54 0.84
N ALA A 8 -6.40 -14.69 1.46
CA ALA A 8 -5.29 -13.99 0.81
C ALA A 8 -4.46 -15.00 -0.02
N PRO A 9 -4.32 -14.80 -1.35
CA PRO A 9 -3.69 -15.79 -2.20
C PRO A 9 -2.18 -15.81 -1.99
N HIS A 10 -1.67 -17.05 -1.88
CA HIS A 10 -0.34 -17.53 -2.24
C HIS A 10 0.90 -16.96 -1.53
N SER A 11 1.83 -17.87 -1.25
CA SER A 11 3.17 -17.61 -0.71
C SER A 11 3.78 -16.34 -1.32
N PRO A 12 4.33 -15.43 -0.49
CA PRO A 12 4.84 -14.15 -0.96
C PRO A 12 5.85 -14.37 -2.07
N THR A 13 5.69 -13.64 -3.18
CA THR A 13 6.66 -13.68 -4.26
C THR A 13 7.98 -13.14 -3.72
N ARG A 14 9.08 -13.87 -3.93
CA ARG A 14 10.40 -13.41 -3.49
C ARG A 14 10.85 -12.22 -4.35
N VAL A 15 10.49 -11.01 -3.95
CA VAL A 15 10.93 -9.77 -4.59
C VAL A 15 12.29 -9.38 -4.02
N SER A 16 13.24 -8.97 -4.89
CA SER A 16 14.55 -8.53 -4.42
C SER A 16 14.46 -7.18 -3.69
N PRO A 17 15.34 -6.89 -2.71
CA PRO A 17 15.41 -5.58 -2.06
C PRO A 17 15.54 -4.42 -3.06
N ARG A 18 16.32 -4.62 -4.12
CA ARG A 18 16.48 -3.66 -5.22
C ARG A 18 15.18 -3.37 -5.97
N ASP A 19 14.38 -4.40 -6.25
CA ASP A 19 13.12 -4.22 -6.98
C ASP A 19 12.07 -3.52 -6.13
N ILE A 20 12.04 -3.79 -4.82
CA ILE A 20 11.22 -3.01 -3.86
C ILE A 20 11.62 -1.53 -3.91
N ALA A 21 12.92 -1.22 -3.87
CA ALA A 21 13.41 0.16 -3.92
C ALA A 21 13.03 0.87 -5.24
N LYS A 22 13.13 0.17 -6.38
CA LYS A 22 12.71 0.69 -7.69
C LYS A 22 11.21 0.92 -7.79
N ALA A 23 10.40 0.09 -7.13
CA ALA A 23 8.95 0.17 -7.07
C ALA A 23 8.46 1.26 -6.09
N SER A 24 9.20 2.37 -6.02
CA SER A 24 8.98 3.47 -5.07
C SER A 24 8.88 2.99 -3.62
N TYR A 25 9.74 2.04 -3.22
CA TYR A 25 9.70 1.38 -1.91
C TYR A 25 8.41 0.59 -1.67
N GLY A 26 7.94 -0.12 -2.69
CA GLY A 26 6.74 -0.97 -2.65
C GLY A 26 5.42 -0.24 -2.90
N ARG A 27 5.41 1.09 -3.08
CA ARG A 27 4.18 1.85 -3.35
C ARG A 27 3.56 1.48 -4.70
N ASP A 28 4.39 1.20 -5.72
CA ASP A 28 3.91 0.81 -7.05
C ASP A 28 3.17 -0.53 -7.04
N PHE A 29 3.40 -1.36 -6.03
CA PHE A 29 2.72 -2.66 -5.88
C PHE A 29 1.30 -2.53 -5.30
N GLY A 30 0.97 -1.39 -4.68
CA GLY A 30 -0.26 -1.20 -3.93
C GLY A 30 -0.28 -1.98 -2.61
N TRP A 31 -1.35 -1.77 -1.85
CA TRP A 31 -1.50 -2.30 -0.49
C TRP A 31 -2.87 -2.91 -0.29
N PHE A 32 -2.96 -4.00 0.47
CA PHE A 32 -4.20 -4.47 1.06
C PHE A 32 -4.42 -3.76 2.39
N MET A 33 -5.67 -3.40 2.65
CA MET A 33 -6.14 -2.87 3.92
C MET A 33 -6.82 -4.00 4.69
N GLU A 34 -6.30 -4.30 5.88
CA GLU A 34 -6.71 -5.41 6.73
C GLU A 34 -7.22 -4.91 8.07
N ARG A 35 -8.34 -5.46 8.53
CA ARG A 35 -8.90 -5.25 9.87
C ARG A 35 -9.22 -6.59 10.49
N ASP A 36 -8.71 -6.84 11.70
CA ASP A 36 -8.89 -8.12 12.42
C ASP A 36 -8.48 -9.34 11.57
N GLY A 37 -7.43 -9.18 10.75
CA GLY A 37 -6.92 -10.22 9.83
C GLY A 37 -7.78 -10.43 8.57
N VAL A 38 -8.85 -9.66 8.37
CA VAL A 38 -9.71 -9.71 7.20
C VAL A 38 -9.33 -8.58 6.24
N VAL A 39 -9.11 -8.90 4.97
CA VAL A 39 -8.88 -7.90 3.93
C VAL A 39 -10.21 -7.21 3.62
N ILE A 40 -10.27 -5.90 3.84
CA ILE A 40 -11.48 -5.09 3.62
C ILE A 40 -11.41 -4.24 2.35
N GLY A 41 -10.20 -3.94 1.86
CA GLY A 41 -10.02 -3.16 0.63
C GLY A 41 -8.57 -3.15 0.16
N GLN A 42 -8.29 -2.34 -0.86
CA GLN A 42 -6.96 -2.12 -1.39
C GLN A 42 -6.68 -0.64 -1.69
N LEU A 43 -5.39 -0.30 -1.68
CA LEU A 43 -4.84 1.01 -2.02
C LEU A 43 -4.02 0.89 -3.30
N THR A 44 -4.36 1.72 -4.28
CA THR A 44 -3.79 1.71 -5.64
C THR A 44 -3.48 3.14 -6.10
N ASP A 45 -2.92 3.29 -7.31
CA ASP A 45 -2.69 4.59 -7.99
C ASP A 45 -2.10 5.66 -7.06
N TRP A 46 -0.97 5.36 -6.41
CA TRP A 46 -0.39 6.30 -5.46
C TRP A 46 0.14 7.55 -6.17
N ARG A 47 0.04 8.70 -5.50
CA ARG A 47 0.58 9.97 -5.95
C ARG A 47 1.36 10.62 -4.82
N PHE A 48 2.49 11.20 -5.14
CA PHE A 48 3.22 12.02 -4.19
C PHE A 48 2.44 13.32 -3.96
N GLU A 49 2.21 13.64 -2.68
CA GLU A 49 1.62 14.92 -2.27
C GLU A 49 2.75 15.77 -1.64
N ASP A 50 2.50 16.47 -0.54
CA ASP A 50 3.51 17.27 0.15
C ASP A 50 4.04 16.58 1.42
N MET A 51 5.20 17.00 1.94
CA MET A 51 5.73 16.64 3.26
C MET A 51 5.66 15.14 3.60
N PHE A 52 6.08 14.29 2.66
CA PHE A 52 6.10 12.82 2.79
C PHE A 52 4.71 12.15 2.83
N TRP A 53 3.66 12.88 2.50
CA TRP A 53 2.34 12.33 2.23
C TRP A 53 2.26 11.77 0.82
N CYS A 54 1.52 10.69 0.68
CA CYS A 54 1.12 10.15 -0.61
C CYS A 54 -0.38 9.91 -0.59
N SER A 55 -1.10 10.34 -1.63
CA SER A 55 -2.51 9.99 -1.79
C SER A 55 -2.63 8.66 -2.52
N TYR A 56 -3.57 7.82 -2.09
CA TYR A 56 -3.87 6.53 -2.73
C TYR A 56 -5.32 6.49 -3.11
N ALA A 57 -5.65 5.90 -4.27
CA ALA A 57 -7.00 5.47 -4.56
C ALA A 57 -7.39 4.32 -3.64
N VAL A 58 -8.63 4.34 -3.15
CA VAL A 58 -9.18 3.34 -2.23
C VAL A 58 -10.24 2.56 -2.99
N GLU A 59 -10.08 1.23 -3.01
CA GLU A 59 -10.99 0.32 -3.71
C GLU A 59 -11.46 -0.77 -2.73
N PRO A 60 -12.77 -0.91 -2.48
CA PRO A 60 -13.32 -2.06 -1.77
C PRO A 60 -13.07 -3.34 -2.57
N LEU A 61 -12.68 -4.43 -1.90
CA LEU A 61 -12.45 -5.72 -2.58
C LEU A 61 -13.69 -6.61 -2.69
N GLY A 62 -14.80 -6.17 -2.10
CA GLY A 62 -16.02 -6.93 -2.04
C GLY A 62 -17.17 -6.24 -2.76
N ASP A 63 -18.04 -7.04 -3.38
CA ASP A 63 -19.20 -6.55 -4.13
C ASP A 63 -20.41 -6.22 -3.24
N THR A 64 -20.33 -6.52 -1.93
CA THR A 64 -21.42 -6.23 -1.01
C THR A 64 -21.40 -4.76 -0.57
N GLU A 65 -22.60 -4.19 -0.43
CA GLU A 65 -22.80 -2.84 0.06
C GLU A 65 -22.20 -2.67 1.48
N GLU A 66 -22.27 -3.72 2.30
CA GLU A 66 -21.67 -3.76 3.63
C GLU A 66 -20.14 -3.61 3.58
N GLN A 67 -19.46 -4.29 2.65
CA GLN A 67 -18.00 -4.18 2.50
C GLN A 67 -17.59 -2.78 2.02
N ARG A 68 -18.34 -2.20 1.08
CA ARG A 68 -18.12 -0.83 0.62
C ARG A 68 -18.31 0.17 1.77
N ARG A 69 -19.37 0.04 2.56
CA ARG A 69 -19.64 0.88 3.73
C ARG A 69 -18.51 0.82 4.74
N VAL A 70 -17.98 -0.36 5.04
CA VAL A 70 -16.86 -0.51 5.98
C VAL A 70 -15.63 0.27 5.50
N VAL A 71 -15.30 0.23 4.20
CA VAL A 71 -14.14 0.94 3.64
C VAL A 71 -14.28 2.45 3.67
N TYR A 72 -15.50 2.97 3.45
CA TYR A 72 -15.76 4.41 3.43
C TYR A 72 -16.24 4.98 4.77
N ASP A 73 -16.43 4.15 5.79
CA ASP A 73 -16.78 4.59 7.13
C ASP A 73 -15.57 5.25 7.81
N PRO A 74 -15.67 6.53 8.23
CA PRO A 74 -14.63 7.20 9.02
C PRO A 74 -14.15 6.42 10.24
N SER A 75 -15.06 5.67 10.87
CA SER A 75 -14.71 4.89 12.06
C SER A 75 -13.68 3.80 11.76
N THR A 76 -13.69 3.23 10.56
CA THR A 76 -12.72 2.20 10.13
C THR A 76 -11.30 2.74 10.08
N TRP A 77 -11.14 3.98 9.63
CA TRP A 77 -9.82 4.63 9.50
C TRP A 77 -9.26 5.14 10.81
N GLN A 78 -10.14 5.41 11.78
CA GLN A 78 -9.77 5.82 13.13
C GLN A 78 -9.60 4.62 14.07
N ALA A 79 -10.17 3.46 13.73
CA ALA A 79 -10.10 2.25 14.52
C ALA A 79 -8.70 1.63 14.47
N TYR A 80 -8.23 1.18 15.63
CA TYR A 80 -7.03 0.38 15.77
C TYR A 80 -7.42 -1.08 16.10
N PRO A 81 -6.78 -2.10 15.49
CA PRO A 81 -5.69 -2.01 14.51
C PRO A 81 -6.18 -2.05 13.04
N LEU A 82 -5.73 -1.08 12.24
CA LEU A 82 -5.80 -1.12 10.78
C LEU A 82 -4.42 -1.44 10.22
N THR A 83 -4.30 -2.51 9.45
CA THR A 83 -3.03 -3.02 8.93
C THR A 83 -2.94 -2.81 7.42
N PHE A 84 -1.76 -2.41 6.94
CA PHE A 84 -1.51 -2.26 5.51
C PHE A 84 -0.46 -3.26 5.05
N ARG A 85 -0.85 -4.20 4.20
CA ARG A 85 0.02 -5.28 3.69
C ARG A 85 0.35 -5.04 2.23
N ASN A 86 1.62 -5.11 1.86
CA ASN A 86 2.02 -4.97 0.47
C ASN A 86 1.46 -6.13 -0.36
N ARG A 87 0.83 -5.83 -1.50
CA ARG A 87 0.12 -6.85 -2.31
C ARG A 87 1.06 -7.87 -2.94
N VAL A 88 2.32 -7.51 -3.18
CA VAL A 88 3.28 -8.37 -3.87
C VAL A 88 4.21 -9.07 -2.89
N THR A 89 4.74 -8.35 -1.90
CA THR A 89 5.71 -8.93 -0.95
C THR A 89 5.05 -9.60 0.25
N GLY A 90 3.79 -9.24 0.57
CA GLY A 90 3.10 -9.71 1.77
C GLY A 90 3.57 -9.05 3.08
N ASP A 91 4.54 -8.13 3.00
CA ASP A 91 5.08 -7.41 4.17
C ASP A 91 4.10 -6.36 4.68
N VAL A 92 4.10 -6.10 5.99
CA VAL A 92 3.27 -5.08 6.63
C VAL A 92 4.04 -3.79 6.81
N ALA A 93 3.40 -2.65 6.50
CA ALA A 93 3.91 -1.34 6.86
C ALA A 93 3.51 -0.97 8.30
N THR A 94 4.40 -1.21 9.26
CA THR A 94 4.14 -1.02 10.70
C THR A 94 3.93 0.43 11.13
N ASP A 95 4.51 1.37 10.38
CA ASP A 95 4.57 2.78 10.77
C ASP A 95 3.59 3.63 9.96
N ALA A 96 2.71 3.00 9.16
CA ALA A 96 1.79 3.69 8.27
C ALA A 96 0.72 4.47 9.04
N ILE A 97 0.51 5.72 8.64
CA ILE A 97 -0.47 6.63 9.25
C ILE A 97 -1.40 7.14 8.16
N ALA A 98 -2.70 6.98 8.35
CA ALA A 98 -3.72 7.58 7.49
C ALA A 98 -4.09 8.99 7.97
N SER A 99 -4.41 9.88 7.04
CA SER A 99 -5.01 11.18 7.30
C SER A 99 -6.21 11.40 6.40
N GLY A 100 -7.29 11.87 7.01
CA GLY A 100 -8.59 11.98 6.37
C GLY A 100 -9.30 10.63 6.25
N THR A 101 -10.47 10.66 5.65
CA THR A 101 -11.27 9.49 5.34
C THR A 101 -11.69 9.57 3.88
N PRO A 102 -11.51 8.51 3.09
CA PRO A 102 -12.06 8.46 1.74
C PRO A 102 -13.60 8.52 1.80
N SER A 103 -14.21 9.12 0.80
CA SER A 103 -15.67 9.10 0.61
C SER A 103 -15.98 8.61 -0.80
N GLU A 104 -17.24 8.25 -1.09
CA GLU A 104 -17.61 7.80 -2.44
C GLU A 104 -17.33 8.84 -3.53
N GLY A 105 -17.44 10.14 -3.21
CA GLY A 105 -17.11 11.24 -4.13
C GLY A 105 -15.61 11.58 -4.19
N GLN A 106 -14.84 11.17 -3.19
CA GLN A 106 -13.40 11.38 -3.11
C GLN A 106 -12.74 10.09 -2.59
N PRO A 107 -12.59 9.06 -3.45
CA PRO A 107 -12.13 7.73 -3.05
C PRO A 107 -10.61 7.69 -2.91
N ARG A 108 -10.02 8.72 -2.29
CA ARG A 108 -8.59 8.79 -2.01
C ARG A 108 -8.33 9.05 -0.55
N VAL A 109 -7.28 8.43 -0.03
CA VAL A 109 -6.79 8.63 1.34
C VAL A 109 -5.35 9.09 1.31
N ASN A 110 -4.98 10.01 2.20
CA ASN A 110 -3.61 10.44 2.38
C ASN A 110 -2.92 9.52 3.39
N MET A 111 -1.79 8.96 2.99
CA MET A 111 -0.99 8.05 3.80
C MET A 111 0.40 8.61 3.99
N ARG A 112 0.92 8.52 5.22
CA ARG A 112 2.31 8.77 5.55
C ARG A 112 2.97 7.46 5.96
N PHE A 113 4.27 7.34 5.67
CA PHE A 113 5.07 6.16 6.02
C PHE A 113 4.58 4.81 5.44
N LEU A 114 3.66 4.85 4.47
CA LEU A 114 3.20 3.66 3.76
C LEU A 114 4.21 3.26 2.67
N TYR A 115 5.29 2.63 3.09
CA TYR A 115 6.36 2.08 2.24
C TYR A 115 7.16 0.99 2.97
N LEU A 116 7.86 0.17 2.19
CA LEU A 116 8.76 -0.86 2.71
C LEU A 116 10.18 -0.29 2.91
N ARG A 117 10.91 -0.86 3.88
CA ARG A 117 12.32 -0.55 4.14
C ARG A 117 13.20 -1.74 3.73
N PRO A 118 13.49 -1.91 2.42
CA PRO A 118 14.32 -3.02 1.98
C PRO A 118 15.74 -2.90 2.56
N GLN A 119 16.28 -4.02 3.04
CA GLN A 119 17.67 -4.09 3.48
C GLN A 119 18.58 -4.22 2.25
N LEU A 120 19.14 -3.10 1.82
CA LEU A 120 20.00 -3.03 0.63
C LEU A 120 21.47 -3.24 1.00
N SER A 121 22.11 -4.19 0.32
CA SER A 121 23.57 -4.35 0.32
C SER A 121 24.27 -3.14 -0.31
N TRP A 122 25.57 -2.99 -0.05
CA TRP A 122 26.38 -1.90 -0.63
C TRP A 122 26.38 -1.93 -2.17
N TYR A 123 26.38 -3.14 -2.76
CA TYR A 123 26.35 -3.33 -4.21
C TYR A 123 24.99 -2.90 -4.80
N GLU A 124 23.87 -3.26 -4.17
CA GLU A 124 22.55 -2.82 -4.60
C GLU A 124 22.37 -1.31 -4.48
N ARG A 125 22.94 -0.68 -3.43
CA ARG A 125 22.97 0.78 -3.28
C ARG A 125 23.70 1.46 -4.44
N LEU A 126 24.87 0.94 -4.83
CA LEU A 126 25.60 1.42 -6.00
C LEU A 126 24.75 1.28 -7.28
N GLN A 127 24.15 0.11 -7.50
CA GLN A 127 23.30 -0.11 -8.68
C GLN A 127 22.09 0.84 -8.73
N LEU A 128 21.48 1.17 -7.59
CA LEU A 128 20.39 2.15 -7.51
C LEU A 128 20.89 3.56 -7.82
N TRP A 129 22.03 3.97 -7.25
CA TRP A 129 22.66 5.25 -7.54
C TRP A 129 22.98 5.41 -9.03
N TRP A 130 23.55 4.39 -9.66
CA TRP A 130 23.80 4.38 -11.10
C TRP A 130 22.52 4.52 -11.93
N TRP A 131 21.46 3.83 -11.52
CA TRP A 131 20.16 3.90 -12.20
C TRP A 131 19.50 5.27 -12.07
N THR A 132 19.53 5.91 -10.89
CA THR A 132 18.98 7.26 -10.73
C THR A 132 19.73 8.30 -11.56
N HIS A 133 21.06 8.19 -11.67
CA HIS A 133 21.89 9.10 -12.45
C HIS A 133 21.74 8.94 -13.97
N ARG A 134 21.38 7.75 -14.45
CA ARG A 134 21.07 7.56 -15.88
C ARG A 134 19.75 8.23 -16.26
N ARG A 135 18.70 8.09 -15.45
CA ARG A 135 17.38 8.68 -15.73
C ARG A 135 17.39 10.20 -15.80
N THR A 136 18.25 10.88 -15.05
CA THR A 136 18.37 12.35 -15.08
C THR A 136 19.08 12.88 -16.33
N ARG A 137 19.78 12.04 -17.09
CA ARG A 137 20.46 12.46 -18.34
C ARG A 137 19.61 12.31 -19.60
N GLU A 138 18.49 11.60 -19.51
CA GLU A 138 17.58 11.33 -20.63
C GLU A 138 16.33 12.23 -20.60
N ARG A 139 16.25 13.18 -19.66
CA ARG A 139 15.23 14.22 -19.56
C ARG A 139 15.86 15.57 -19.84
#